data_AF-A0A9P3KK35-F1
#
_entry.id   AF-A0A9P3KK35-F1
#
_cell.length_a   1.000
_cell.length_b   1.000
_cell.length_c   1.000
_cell.angle_alpha   90.00
_cell.angle_beta   90.00
_cell.angle_gamma   90.00
#
_symmetry.space_group_name_H-M   'P 1'
#
loop_
_entity.id
_entity.type
_entity.pdbx_description
1 polymer ?
#
loop_
_entity_poly.entity_id
_entity_poly.type
_entity_poly.pdbx_seq_one_letter_code
_entity_poly.pdbx_strand_id
1 'polypeptide(L)'
;MSKFDTNPFDEGGESSSNAEITQREASLGIQRNNFPPFFPIIQHDIPTDIPAHVQYLQYPAFLSWLGIMLCLVFNFVAVLVSWILGAVSSTSGLGNFFLAIIYGVLGIPLSYILWYRRLYNSLKKDSALGFGIFFLGFLIHCGFCIFASVAPPIFFSGMALTGVLSTITLFGDGSITTGIFFAVGTALFIGETCLSIYTLGLVYAYFRGEGKSTQMRREAAMASAGIGNTSV
;
A
#
# COMPACT_ATOMS: atom_id res chain seq x y z
N MET A 1 28.82 42.18 -28.98
CA MET A 1 27.44 41.85 -29.42
C MET A 1 26.74 41.23 -28.22
N SER A 2 25.77 41.97 -27.66
CA SER A 2 24.78 41.61 -26.63
C SER A 2 25.25 40.97 -25.30
N LYS A 3 25.38 41.80 -24.25
CA LYS A 3 25.17 41.33 -22.87
C LYS A 3 23.64 41.20 -22.71
N PHE A 4 23.18 39.99 -22.41
CA PHE A 4 21.79 39.72 -22.09
C PHE A 4 21.57 40.18 -20.64
N ASP A 5 20.99 41.37 -20.46
CA ASP A 5 20.58 41.88 -19.15
C ASP A 5 19.36 41.08 -18.68
N THR A 6 19.56 40.06 -17.86
CA THR A 6 18.47 39.45 -17.10
C THR A 6 18.00 40.46 -16.06
N ASN A 7 16.82 41.02 -16.30
CA ASN A 7 16.22 42.04 -15.47
C ASN A 7 15.92 41.46 -14.07
N PRO A 8 16.49 42.00 -12.97
CA PRO A 8 16.27 41.47 -11.61
C PRO A 8 14.83 41.62 -11.10
N PHE A 9 13.95 42.26 -11.88
CA PHE A 9 12.52 42.41 -11.59
C PHE A 9 11.65 41.20 -12.01
N ASP A 10 12.18 40.22 -12.74
CA ASP A 10 11.37 39.10 -13.25
C ASP A 10 11.13 37.99 -12.20
N GLU A 11 12.08 37.74 -11.30
CA GLU A 11 11.97 36.67 -10.27
C GLU A 11 10.95 37.00 -9.15
N GLY A 12 10.73 38.29 -8.87
CA GLY A 12 9.79 38.73 -7.83
C GLY A 12 8.31 38.55 -8.22
N GLY A 13 8.02 38.58 -9.53
CA GLY A 13 6.66 38.42 -10.07
C GLY A 13 6.18 36.96 -10.04
N GLU A 14 7.05 36.02 -10.42
CA GLU A 14 6.73 34.58 -10.38
C GLU A 14 6.56 34.05 -8.96
N SER A 15 7.39 34.48 -8.00
CA SER A 15 7.28 34.07 -6.59
C SER A 15 5.96 34.52 -5.97
N SER A 16 5.57 35.78 -6.22
CA SER A 16 4.34 36.38 -5.70
C SER A 16 3.10 35.76 -6.37
N SER A 17 3.15 35.51 -7.68
CA SER A 17 2.09 34.84 -8.43
C SER A 17 1.89 33.39 -7.97
N ASN A 18 2.97 32.63 -7.74
CA ASN A 18 2.90 31.27 -7.22
C ASN A 18 2.35 31.21 -5.79
N ALA A 19 2.66 32.20 -4.95
CA ALA A 19 2.11 32.31 -3.60
C ALA A 19 0.60 32.61 -3.63
N GLU A 20 0.15 33.50 -4.52
CA GLU A 20 -1.28 33.81 -4.72
C GLU A 20 -2.06 32.63 -5.28
N ILE A 21 -1.49 31.87 -6.22
CA ILE A 21 -2.08 30.63 -6.74
C ILE A 21 -2.21 29.60 -5.61
N THR A 22 -1.19 29.45 -4.76
CA THR A 22 -1.20 28.54 -3.61
C THR A 22 -2.27 28.94 -2.58
N GLN A 23 -2.45 30.24 -2.32
CA GLN A 23 -3.51 30.74 -1.43
C GLN A 23 -4.91 30.54 -2.03
N ARG A 24 -5.09 30.74 -3.34
CA ARG A 24 -6.36 30.47 -4.03
C ARG A 24 -6.69 28.98 -4.06
N GLU A 25 -5.73 28.12 -4.33
CA GLU A 25 -5.89 26.65 -4.28
C GLU A 25 -6.26 26.18 -2.87
N ALA A 26 -5.61 26.70 -1.83
CA ALA A 26 -5.96 26.43 -0.44
C ALA A 26 -7.38 26.89 -0.08
N SER A 27 -7.82 28.06 -0.59
CA SER A 27 -9.19 28.57 -0.37
C SER A 27 -10.27 27.77 -1.11
N LEU A 28 -9.91 27.10 -2.19
CA LEU A 28 -10.79 26.22 -2.99
C LEU A 28 -10.78 24.76 -2.51
N GLY A 29 -9.98 24.42 -1.50
CA GLY A 29 -9.78 23.04 -1.05
C GLY A 29 -9.02 22.16 -2.05
N ILE A 30 -8.34 22.77 -3.02
CA ILE A 30 -7.49 22.08 -3.99
C ILE A 30 -6.15 21.82 -3.30
N GLN A 31 -5.96 20.59 -2.85
CA GLN A 31 -4.71 20.18 -2.23
C GLN A 31 -3.73 19.66 -3.30
N ARG A 32 -2.46 20.08 -3.24
CA ARG A 32 -1.42 19.77 -4.24
C ARG A 32 -1.03 18.29 -4.26
N ASN A 33 -0.93 17.69 -5.44
CA ASN A 33 -0.41 16.35 -5.63
C ASN A 33 1.11 16.30 -5.34
N ASN A 34 1.58 15.30 -4.58
CA ASN A 34 2.99 15.21 -4.13
C ASN A 34 3.62 13.82 -4.33
N PHE A 35 2.88 12.82 -4.85
CA PHE A 35 3.34 11.43 -4.91
C PHE A 35 2.93 10.72 -6.21
N PRO A 36 3.79 9.86 -6.80
CA PRO A 36 5.23 9.67 -6.55
C PRO A 36 6.09 10.90 -6.93
N PRO A 37 7.31 11.07 -6.37
CA PRO A 37 8.15 12.27 -6.56
C PRO A 37 8.55 12.54 -8.01
N PHE A 38 8.51 11.53 -8.87
CA PHE A 38 8.80 11.66 -10.30
C PHE A 38 7.55 11.87 -11.18
N PHE A 39 6.35 11.61 -10.64
CA PHE A 39 5.06 11.84 -11.30
C PHE A 39 4.00 12.15 -10.23
N PRO A 40 3.79 13.42 -9.83
CA PRO A 40 2.82 13.78 -8.80
C PRO A 40 1.39 13.62 -9.33
N ILE A 41 0.87 12.39 -9.24
CA ILE A 41 -0.49 12.02 -9.66
C ILE A 41 -1.46 12.09 -8.47
N ILE A 42 -0.94 11.92 -7.24
CA ILE A 42 -1.74 11.78 -6.01
C ILE A 42 -1.21 12.72 -4.93
N GLN A 43 -2.11 13.38 -4.21
CA GLN A 43 -1.80 14.03 -2.94
C GLN A 43 -1.59 12.97 -1.85
N HIS A 44 -0.39 12.91 -1.29
CA HIS A 44 -0.06 12.03 -0.18
C HIS A 44 0.73 12.80 0.89
N ASP A 45 0.00 13.44 1.79
CA ASP A 45 0.59 14.16 2.93
C ASP A 45 -0.11 13.74 4.23
N ILE A 46 0.31 12.58 4.76
CA ILE A 46 -0.21 11.97 6.00
C ILE A 46 -0.30 12.97 7.16
N PRO A 47 0.73 13.78 7.47
CA PRO A 47 0.67 14.69 8.61
C PRO A 47 -0.36 15.82 8.47
N THR A 48 -0.67 16.23 7.24
CA THR A 48 -1.60 17.34 6.97
C THR A 48 -3.05 16.86 6.80
N ASP A 49 -3.27 15.67 6.23
CA ASP A 49 -4.61 15.16 5.89
C ASP A 49 -5.26 14.28 6.95
N ILE A 50 -4.47 13.59 7.77
CA ILE A 50 -4.96 12.62 8.75
C ILE A 50 -4.73 13.20 10.16
N PRO A 51 -5.73 13.16 11.06
CA PRO A 51 -5.56 13.65 12.43
C PRO A 51 -4.40 12.94 13.15
N ALA A 52 -3.55 13.70 13.87
CA ALA A 52 -2.33 13.20 14.51
C ALA A 52 -2.52 11.93 15.35
N HIS A 53 -3.66 11.81 16.03
CA HIS A 53 -3.97 10.67 16.89
C HIS A 53 -4.19 9.34 16.13
N VAL A 54 -4.41 9.33 14.81
CA VAL A 54 -4.63 8.11 14.00
C VAL A 54 -3.59 7.89 12.90
N GLN A 55 -2.63 8.80 12.74
CA GLN A 55 -1.57 8.67 11.72
C GLN A 55 -0.73 7.39 11.89
N TYR A 56 -0.56 6.93 13.13
CA TYR A 56 0.16 5.69 13.46
C TYR A 56 -0.46 4.44 12.81
N LEU A 57 -1.72 4.49 12.36
CA LEU A 57 -2.39 3.43 11.61
C LEU A 57 -2.03 3.45 10.13
N GLN A 58 -1.83 4.64 9.56
CA GLN A 58 -1.56 4.82 8.14
C GLN A 58 -0.10 4.53 7.80
N TYR A 59 0.86 4.79 8.70
CA TYR A 59 2.29 4.55 8.41
C TYR A 59 2.63 3.07 8.14
N PRO A 60 2.21 2.09 8.96
CA PRO A 60 2.44 0.68 8.67
C PRO A 60 1.71 0.21 7.40
N ALA A 61 0.51 0.74 7.15
CA ALA A 61 -0.24 0.47 5.93
C ALA A 61 0.46 1.02 4.67
N PHE A 62 1.06 2.21 4.77
CA PHE A 62 1.88 2.77 3.69
C PHE A 62 3.15 1.94 3.47
N LEU A 63 3.81 1.51 4.54
CA LEU A 63 4.99 0.66 4.44
C LEU A 63 4.66 -0.69 3.78
N SER A 64 3.52 -1.30 4.10
CA SER A 64 3.03 -2.53 3.45
C SER A 64 2.73 -2.30 1.97
N TRP A 65 2.18 -1.14 1.61
CA TRP A 65 1.94 -0.82 0.20
C TRP A 65 3.24 -0.65 -0.60
N LEU A 66 4.26 -0.03 -0.02
CA LEU A 66 5.60 0.01 -0.61
C LEU A 66 6.27 -1.38 -0.62
N GLY A 67 6.06 -2.15 0.43
CA GLY A 67 6.58 -3.50 0.59
C GLY A 67 6.06 -4.43 -0.49
N ILE A 68 4.75 -4.40 -0.80
CA ILE A 68 4.20 -5.22 -1.89
C ILE A 68 4.68 -4.77 -3.27
N MET A 69 4.89 -3.47 -3.52
CA MET A 69 5.52 -3.02 -4.76
C MET A 69 6.94 -3.59 -4.90
N LEU A 70 7.74 -3.49 -3.83
CA LEU A 70 9.09 -4.03 -3.80
C LEU A 70 9.08 -5.54 -4.04
N CYS A 71 8.20 -6.28 -3.36
CA CYS A 71 8.06 -7.73 -3.52
C CYS A 71 7.73 -8.10 -4.96
N LEU A 72 6.76 -7.42 -5.59
CA LEU A 72 6.32 -7.73 -6.95
C LEU A 72 7.35 -7.37 -8.01
N VAL A 73 8.03 -6.23 -7.87
CA VAL A 73 9.13 -5.83 -8.77
C VAL A 73 10.30 -6.80 -8.64
N PHE A 74 10.69 -7.14 -7.41
CA PHE A 74 11.76 -8.10 -7.18
C PHE A 74 11.39 -9.50 -7.69
N ASN A 75 10.14 -9.93 -7.50
CA ASN A 75 9.62 -11.19 -8.04
C ASN A 75 9.76 -11.25 -9.56
N PHE A 76 9.39 -10.17 -10.27
CA PHE A 76 9.57 -10.08 -11.72
C PHE A 76 11.04 -10.23 -12.13
N VAL A 77 11.95 -9.53 -11.44
CA VAL A 77 13.40 -9.63 -11.72
C VAL A 77 13.90 -11.06 -11.46
N ALA A 78 13.52 -11.69 -10.35
CA ALA A 78 13.94 -13.04 -10.02
C ALA A 78 13.45 -14.07 -11.06
N VAL A 79 12.18 -13.98 -11.48
CA VAL A 79 11.61 -14.85 -12.54
C VAL A 79 12.29 -14.60 -13.89
N LEU A 80 12.61 -13.35 -14.22
CA LEU A 80 13.35 -13.02 -15.44
C LEU A 80 14.77 -13.60 -15.42
N VAL A 81 15.50 -13.48 -14.31
CA VAL A 81 16.83 -14.09 -14.14
C VAL A 81 16.76 -15.61 -14.26
N SER A 82 15.77 -16.23 -13.61
CA SER A 82 15.51 -17.67 -13.72
C SER A 82 15.32 -18.12 -15.16
N TRP A 83 14.57 -17.35 -15.95
CA TRP A 83 14.33 -17.63 -17.36
C TRP A 83 15.58 -17.46 -18.22
N ILE A 84 16.34 -16.37 -18.04
CA ILE A 84 17.58 -16.09 -18.80
C ILE A 84 18.65 -17.14 -18.51
N LEU A 85 18.77 -17.59 -17.26
CA LEU A 85 19.76 -18.59 -16.85
C LEU A 85 19.32 -20.03 -17.16
N GLY A 86 18.13 -20.24 -17.75
CA GLY A 86 17.63 -21.57 -18.11
C GLY A 86 17.37 -22.48 -16.91
N ALA A 87 17.18 -21.91 -15.71
CA ALA A 87 16.89 -22.66 -14.49
C ALA A 87 15.50 -23.32 -14.52
N VAL A 88 14.64 -22.87 -15.43
CA VAL A 88 13.29 -23.41 -15.67
C VAL A 88 13.15 -23.72 -17.14
N SER A 89 12.53 -24.87 -17.46
CA SER A 89 12.24 -25.28 -18.85
C SER A 89 11.53 -24.17 -19.64
N SER A 90 11.95 -23.91 -20.87
CA SER A 90 11.46 -22.79 -21.69
C SER A 90 9.95 -22.76 -21.87
N THR A 91 9.29 -23.93 -21.87
CA THR A 91 7.83 -24.05 -22.02
C THR A 91 7.07 -23.59 -20.77
N SER A 92 7.62 -23.82 -19.57
CA SER A 92 7.06 -23.34 -18.31
C SER A 92 7.57 -21.95 -17.93
N GLY A 93 8.78 -21.58 -18.36
CA GLY A 93 9.40 -20.28 -18.10
C GLY A 93 8.60 -19.11 -18.68
N LEU A 94 8.07 -19.26 -19.90
CA LEU A 94 7.26 -18.21 -20.53
C LEU A 94 5.96 -17.93 -19.76
N GLY A 95 5.27 -18.99 -19.30
CA GLY A 95 4.07 -18.85 -18.48
C GLY A 95 4.36 -18.16 -17.15
N ASN A 96 5.44 -18.54 -16.47
CA ASN A 96 5.87 -17.93 -15.21
C ASN A 96 6.21 -16.44 -15.38
N PHE A 97 6.87 -16.09 -16.47
CA PHE A 97 7.22 -14.71 -16.79
C PHE A 97 5.97 -13.83 -16.99
N PHE A 98 5.01 -14.27 -17.80
CA PHE A 98 3.76 -13.53 -17.98
C PHE A 98 2.98 -13.39 -16.68
N LEU A 99 2.96 -14.44 -15.86
CA LEU A 99 2.25 -14.40 -14.58
C LEU A 99 2.91 -13.40 -13.60
N ALA A 100 4.24 -13.32 -13.58
CA ALA A 100 4.96 -12.31 -12.80
C ALA A 100 4.63 -10.87 -13.26
N ILE A 101 4.48 -10.64 -14.58
CA ILE A 101 4.01 -9.35 -15.11
C ILE A 101 2.58 -9.06 -14.65
N ILE A 102 1.67 -10.04 -14.76
CA ILE A 102 0.28 -9.89 -14.34
C ILE A 102 0.21 -9.52 -12.86
N TYR A 103 1.00 -10.18 -12.00
CA TYR A 103 1.06 -9.85 -10.58
C TYR A 103 1.54 -8.41 -10.34
N GLY A 104 2.57 -7.95 -11.05
CA GLY A 104 3.03 -6.55 -10.95
C GLY A 104 1.98 -5.54 -11.44
N VAL A 105 1.45 -5.75 -12.65
CA VAL A 105 0.53 -4.82 -13.30
C VAL A 105 -0.83 -4.75 -12.62
N LEU A 106 -1.34 -5.87 -12.09
CA LEU A 106 -2.62 -5.89 -11.38
C LEU A 106 -2.45 -5.67 -9.87
N GLY A 107 -1.46 -6.30 -9.24
CA GLY A 107 -1.30 -6.27 -7.79
C GLY A 107 -1.02 -4.87 -7.23
N ILE A 108 -0.20 -4.08 -7.91
CA ILE A 108 0.15 -2.71 -7.48
C ILE A 108 -1.06 -1.75 -7.52
N PRO A 109 -1.79 -1.58 -8.65
CA PRO A 109 -2.96 -0.70 -8.65
C PRO A 109 -4.12 -1.25 -7.82
N LEU A 110 -4.30 -2.58 -7.78
CA LEU A 110 -5.38 -3.19 -7.01
C LEU A 110 -5.19 -2.99 -5.50
N SER A 111 -3.97 -3.17 -4.98
CA SER A 111 -3.66 -2.90 -3.56
C SER A 111 -3.90 -1.43 -3.19
N TYR A 112 -3.54 -0.50 -4.09
CA TYR A 112 -3.80 0.93 -3.89
C TYR A 112 -5.30 1.23 -3.78
N ILE A 113 -6.12 0.72 -4.71
CA ILE A 113 -7.55 1.03 -4.78
C ILE A 113 -8.35 0.31 -3.70
N LEU A 114 -8.07 -0.98 -3.46
CA LEU A 114 -8.89 -1.83 -2.60
C LEU A 114 -8.75 -1.47 -1.13
N TRP A 115 -7.52 -1.28 -0.64
CA TRP A 115 -7.30 -1.14 0.79
C TRP A 115 -6.58 0.16 1.14
N TYR A 116 -5.54 0.56 0.42
CA TYR A 116 -4.75 1.72 0.80
C TYR A 116 -5.55 3.03 0.76
N ARG A 117 -6.17 3.32 -0.40
CA ARG A 117 -7.01 4.51 -0.60
C ARG A 117 -8.27 4.47 0.28
N ARG A 118 -8.80 3.26 0.55
CA ARG A 118 -9.97 3.09 1.41
C ARG A 118 -9.65 3.41 2.86
N LEU A 119 -8.53 2.90 3.37
CA LEU A 119 -8.06 3.23 4.72
C LEU A 119 -7.81 4.72 4.87
N TYR A 120 -7.09 5.33 3.92
CA TYR A 120 -6.80 6.77 3.93
C TYR A 120 -8.08 7.61 4.04
N ASN A 121 -9.06 7.33 3.18
CA ASN A 121 -10.34 8.04 3.18
C ASN A 121 -11.15 7.78 4.45
N SER A 122 -11.09 6.56 5.00
CA SER A 122 -11.75 6.21 6.25
C SER A 122 -11.18 6.94 7.45
N LEU A 123 -9.85 7.08 7.53
CA LEU A 123 -9.19 7.84 8.59
C LEU A 123 -9.47 9.34 8.49
N LYS A 124 -9.62 9.88 7.27
CA LYS A 124 -9.97 11.29 7.05
C LYS A 124 -11.43 11.63 7.38
N LYS A 125 -12.36 10.72 7.09
CA LYS A 125 -13.82 10.96 7.19
C LYS A 125 -14.53 10.22 8.31
N ASP A 126 -13.80 9.47 9.12
CA ASP A 126 -14.32 8.59 10.18
C ASP A 126 -15.47 7.66 9.68
N SER A 127 -15.23 6.97 8.57
CA SER A 127 -16.25 6.15 7.92
C SER A 127 -16.13 4.66 8.25
N ALA A 128 -17.09 4.16 9.05
CA ALA A 128 -17.17 2.75 9.44
C ALA A 128 -17.33 1.77 8.27
N LEU A 129 -18.14 2.11 7.25
CA LEU A 129 -18.26 1.29 6.04
C LEU A 129 -16.95 1.23 5.25
N GLY A 130 -16.19 2.32 5.21
CA GLY A 130 -14.88 2.32 4.57
C GLY A 130 -13.87 1.43 5.30
N PHE A 131 -13.91 1.37 6.63
CA PHE A 131 -13.11 0.42 7.42
C PHE A 131 -13.50 -1.03 7.10
N GLY A 132 -14.80 -1.34 6.96
CA GLY A 132 -15.26 -2.67 6.56
C GLY A 132 -14.71 -3.13 5.20
N ILE A 133 -14.75 -2.25 4.20
CA ILE A 133 -14.18 -2.52 2.87
C ILE A 133 -12.65 -2.65 2.93
N PHE A 134 -11.99 -1.81 3.73
CA PHE A 134 -10.56 -1.95 4.00
C PHE A 134 -10.24 -3.33 4.54
N PHE A 135 -10.93 -3.80 5.59
CA PHE A 135 -10.66 -5.12 6.17
C PHE A 135 -10.82 -6.24 5.15
N LEU A 136 -11.88 -6.20 4.32
CA LEU A 136 -12.08 -7.21 3.27
C LEU A 136 -10.94 -7.19 2.25
N GLY A 137 -10.58 -6.02 1.72
CA GLY A 137 -9.48 -5.89 0.75
C GLY A 137 -8.12 -6.25 1.34
N PHE A 138 -7.89 -5.91 2.60
CA PHE A 138 -6.64 -6.17 3.29
C PHE A 138 -6.50 -7.64 3.71
N LEU A 139 -7.60 -8.34 4.01
CA LEU A 139 -7.59 -9.80 4.20
C LEU A 139 -7.22 -10.54 2.91
N ILE A 140 -7.72 -10.08 1.76
CA ILE A 140 -7.32 -10.64 0.45
C ILE A 140 -5.82 -10.40 0.21
N HIS A 141 -5.31 -9.21 0.53
CA HIS A 141 -3.88 -8.90 0.47
C HIS A 141 -3.04 -9.80 1.37
N CYS A 142 -3.43 -9.99 2.64
CA CYS A 142 -2.77 -10.92 3.56
C CYS A 142 -2.77 -12.35 3.00
N GLY A 143 -3.91 -12.81 2.49
CA GLY A 143 -4.03 -14.13 1.88
C GLY A 143 -3.10 -14.30 0.68
N PHE A 144 -3.01 -13.28 -0.19
CA PHE A 144 -2.06 -13.27 -1.31
C PHE A 144 -0.60 -13.31 -0.82
N CYS A 145 -0.21 -12.53 0.19
CA CYS A 145 1.16 -12.50 0.70
C CYS A 145 1.55 -13.85 1.33
N ILE A 146 0.65 -14.48 2.09
CA ILE A 146 0.85 -15.83 2.63
C ILE A 146 1.02 -16.84 1.48
N PHE A 147 0.12 -16.79 0.49
CA PHE A 147 0.19 -17.66 -0.67
C PHE A 147 1.51 -17.48 -1.44
N ALA A 148 1.94 -16.25 -1.67
CA ALA A 148 3.19 -15.92 -2.36
C ALA A 148 4.43 -16.32 -1.56
N SER A 149 4.38 -16.23 -0.23
CA SER A 149 5.46 -16.67 0.66
C SER A 149 5.68 -18.18 0.58
N VAL A 150 4.60 -18.95 0.40
CA VAL A 150 4.68 -20.42 0.26
C VAL A 150 5.00 -20.81 -1.19
N ALA A 151 4.36 -20.16 -2.15
CA ALA A 151 4.34 -20.48 -3.58
C ALA A 151 4.01 -21.98 -3.85
N PRO A 152 2.84 -22.47 -3.42
CA PRO A 152 2.46 -23.86 -3.67
C PRO A 152 2.35 -24.14 -5.18
N PRO A 153 2.74 -25.34 -5.65
CA PRO A 153 2.81 -25.67 -7.07
C PRO A 153 1.43 -25.97 -7.68
N ILE A 154 0.46 -25.10 -7.44
CA ILE A 154 -0.93 -25.23 -7.91
C ILE A 154 -1.05 -24.64 -9.32
N PHE A 155 -0.42 -23.49 -9.57
CA PHE A 155 -0.38 -22.83 -10.87
C PHE A 155 1.05 -22.83 -11.41
N PHE A 156 1.24 -23.30 -12.64
CA PHE A 156 2.52 -23.28 -13.37
C PHE A 156 3.75 -23.70 -12.53
N SER A 157 3.61 -24.82 -11.81
CA SER A 157 4.67 -25.42 -10.98
C SER A 157 5.14 -24.56 -9.78
N GLY A 158 4.46 -23.46 -9.45
CA GLY A 158 4.80 -22.60 -8.31
C GLY A 158 5.94 -21.60 -8.56
N MET A 159 6.65 -21.71 -9.69
CA MET A 159 7.86 -20.93 -9.97
C MET A 159 7.61 -19.51 -10.49
N ALA A 160 6.36 -19.09 -10.61
CA ALA A 160 5.99 -17.71 -10.92
C ALA A 160 6.09 -16.76 -9.71
N LEU A 161 6.17 -17.32 -8.50
CA LEU A 161 6.36 -16.59 -7.25
C LEU A 161 7.64 -17.07 -6.55
N THR A 162 8.39 -16.13 -5.98
CA THR A 162 9.60 -16.39 -5.20
C THR A 162 9.27 -16.87 -3.79
N GLY A 163 8.44 -17.90 -3.65
CA GLY A 163 8.09 -18.50 -2.35
C GLY A 163 9.07 -19.59 -1.91
N VAL A 164 8.89 -20.05 -0.67
CA VAL A 164 9.80 -21.00 -0.03
C VAL A 164 9.92 -22.33 -0.79
N LEU A 165 8.82 -22.84 -1.35
CA LEU A 165 8.83 -24.11 -2.07
C LEU A 165 9.62 -23.99 -3.37
N SER A 166 9.39 -22.93 -4.15
CA SER A 166 10.13 -22.64 -5.37
C SER A 166 11.63 -22.45 -5.10
N THR A 167 11.97 -21.79 -3.99
CA THR A 167 13.36 -21.62 -3.55
C THR A 167 14.03 -22.96 -3.26
N ILE A 168 13.36 -23.84 -2.52
CA ILE A 168 13.89 -25.17 -2.19
C ILE A 168 14.10 -26.00 -3.45
N THR A 169 13.15 -25.98 -4.39
CA THR A 169 13.27 -26.70 -5.67
C THR A 169 14.49 -26.23 -6.47
N LEU A 170 14.70 -24.92 -6.60
CA LEU A 170 15.83 -24.36 -7.35
C LEU A 170 17.19 -24.74 -6.76
N PHE A 171 17.31 -24.78 -5.43
CA PHE A 171 18.53 -25.28 -4.78
C PHE A 171 18.71 -26.79 -4.97
N GLY A 172 17.64 -27.57 -4.91
CA GLY A 172 17.66 -29.00 -5.17
C GLY A 172 18.12 -29.35 -6.58
N ASP A 173 17.75 -28.54 -7.57
CA ASP A 173 18.12 -28.70 -8.98
C ASP A 173 19.53 -28.16 -9.30
N GLY A 174 20.28 -27.66 -8.31
CA GLY A 174 21.64 -27.13 -8.48
C GLY A 174 21.71 -25.73 -9.09
N SER A 175 20.58 -25.05 -9.27
CA SER A 175 20.50 -23.68 -9.81
C SER A 175 20.76 -22.63 -8.74
N ILE A 176 21.98 -22.63 -8.17
CA ILE A 176 22.35 -21.85 -6.97
C ILE A 176 22.07 -20.36 -7.13
N THR A 177 22.49 -19.74 -8.23
CA THR A 177 22.31 -18.30 -8.47
C THR A 177 20.84 -17.92 -8.43
N THR A 178 19.99 -18.63 -9.17
CA THR A 178 18.54 -18.40 -9.19
C THR A 178 17.91 -18.67 -7.83
N GLY A 179 18.37 -19.71 -7.13
CA GLY A 179 17.94 -20.02 -5.76
C GLY A 179 18.19 -18.87 -4.78
N ILE A 180 19.33 -18.17 -4.88
CA ILE A 180 19.63 -17.00 -4.04
C ILE A 180 18.64 -15.86 -4.32
N PHE A 181 18.35 -15.56 -5.58
CA PHE A 181 17.34 -14.55 -5.93
C PHE A 181 15.98 -14.94 -5.35
N PHE A 182 15.55 -16.19 -5.52
CA PHE A 182 14.27 -16.66 -5.00
C PHE A 182 14.22 -16.62 -3.46
N ALA A 183 15.33 -16.92 -2.77
CA ALA A 183 15.43 -16.83 -1.31
C ALA A 183 15.25 -15.39 -0.80
N VAL A 184 15.86 -14.40 -1.47
CA VAL A 184 15.66 -12.98 -1.14
C VAL A 184 14.19 -12.60 -1.33
N GLY A 185 13.58 -13.02 -2.45
CA GLY A 185 12.16 -12.79 -2.70
C GLY A 185 11.26 -13.45 -1.66
N THR A 186 11.60 -14.66 -1.21
CA THR A 186 10.88 -15.36 -0.12
C THR A 186 10.96 -14.56 1.17
N ALA A 187 12.13 -14.06 1.53
CA ALA A 187 12.31 -13.23 2.73
C ALA A 187 11.48 -11.95 2.66
N LEU A 188 11.42 -11.30 1.48
CA LEU A 188 10.58 -10.12 1.25
C LEU A 188 9.09 -10.44 1.45
N PHE A 189 8.57 -11.52 0.84
CA PHE A 189 7.17 -11.91 1.00
C PHE A 189 6.80 -12.32 2.43
N ILE A 190 7.70 -12.99 3.16
CA ILE A 190 7.51 -13.31 4.58
C ILE A 190 7.48 -12.01 5.40
N GLY A 191 8.42 -11.10 5.17
CA GLY A 191 8.45 -9.79 5.83
C GLY A 191 7.17 -8.98 5.58
N GLU A 192 6.71 -8.95 4.33
CA GLU A 192 5.45 -8.29 3.93
C GLU A 192 4.23 -8.95 4.58
N THR A 193 4.22 -10.28 4.69
CA THR A 193 3.18 -11.02 5.41
C THR A 193 3.13 -10.62 6.89
N CYS A 194 4.29 -10.58 7.57
CA CYS A 194 4.38 -10.19 8.96
C CYS A 194 3.92 -8.73 9.17
N LEU A 195 4.38 -7.81 8.33
CA LEU A 195 3.99 -6.40 8.38
C LEU A 195 2.49 -6.22 8.12
N SER A 196 1.93 -6.98 7.17
CA SER A 196 0.50 -6.97 6.88
C SER A 196 -0.31 -7.46 8.09
N ILE A 197 0.04 -8.60 8.69
CA ILE A 197 -0.66 -9.13 9.88
C ILE A 197 -0.60 -8.12 11.03
N TYR A 198 0.57 -7.51 11.27
CA TYR A 198 0.73 -6.46 12.27
C TYR A 198 -0.20 -5.27 12.00
N THR A 199 -0.20 -4.75 10.76
CA THR A 199 -1.04 -3.61 10.36
C THR A 199 -2.52 -3.93 10.51
N LEU A 200 -2.95 -5.12 10.12
CA LEU A 200 -4.33 -5.57 10.27
C LEU A 200 -4.76 -5.59 11.74
N GLY A 201 -3.91 -6.14 12.61
CA GLY A 201 -4.15 -6.17 14.06
C GLY A 201 -4.25 -4.77 14.66
N LEU A 202 -3.37 -3.87 14.23
CA LEU A 202 -3.32 -2.48 14.70
C LEU A 202 -4.60 -1.71 14.33
N VAL A 203 -5.04 -1.78 13.07
CA VAL A 203 -6.27 -1.11 12.60
C VAL A 203 -7.52 -1.76 13.20
N TYR A 204 -7.53 -3.08 13.36
CA TYR A 204 -8.63 -3.79 14.02
C TYR A 204 -8.80 -3.37 15.48
N ALA A 205 -7.70 -3.26 16.23
CA ALA A 205 -7.72 -2.81 17.62
C ALA A 205 -8.29 -1.38 17.75
N TYR A 206 -7.89 -0.47 16.87
CA TYR A 206 -8.43 0.89 16.79
C TYR A 206 -9.94 0.88 16.52
N PHE A 207 -10.37 0.20 15.45
CA PHE A 207 -11.78 0.16 15.04
C PHE A 207 -12.69 -0.42 16.15
N ARG A 208 -12.21 -1.46 16.86
CA ARG A 208 -12.94 -2.06 17.98
C ARG A 208 -13.02 -1.12 19.19
N GLY A 209 -11.99 -0.31 19.42
CA GLY A 209 -11.97 0.71 20.47
C GLY A 209 -13.01 1.80 20.25
N GLU A 210 -13.11 2.31 19.01
CA GLU A 210 -14.12 3.31 18.62
C GLU A 210 -15.56 2.80 18.71
N GLY A 211 -15.79 1.53 18.39
CA GLY A 211 -17.12 0.91 18.57
C GLY A 211 -17.60 0.96 20.02
N LYS A 212 -16.70 0.71 20.99
CA LYS A 212 -17.02 0.78 22.42
C LYS A 212 -17.26 2.21 22.89
N SER A 213 -16.45 3.17 22.46
CA SER A 213 -16.59 4.59 22.82
C SER A 213 -17.95 5.14 22.36
N THR A 214 -18.36 4.80 21.14
CA THR A 214 -19.63 5.21 20.54
C THR A 214 -20.83 4.61 21.27
N GLN A 215 -20.76 3.33 21.64
CA GLN A 215 -21.82 2.69 22.43
C GLN A 215 -22.00 3.38 23.79
N MET A 216 -20.90 3.64 24.52
CA MET A 216 -20.96 4.33 25.81
C MET A 216 -21.54 5.75 25.68
N ARG A 217 -21.16 6.50 24.65
CA ARG A 217 -21.73 7.83 24.37
C ARG A 217 -23.23 7.76 24.08
N ARG A 218 -23.68 6.74 23.33
CA ARG A 218 -25.10 6.52 23.03
C ARG A 218 -25.89 6.14 24.28
N GLU A 219 -25.36 5.26 25.13
CA GLU A 219 -25.98 4.87 26.40
C GLU A 219 -26.08 6.07 27.36
N ALA A 220 -25.02 6.88 27.48
CA ALA A 220 -25.04 8.12 28.27
C ALA A 220 -26.06 9.14 27.74
N ALA A 221 -26.15 9.33 26.43
CA ALA A 221 -27.13 10.22 25.81
C ALA A 221 -28.58 9.73 26.07
N MET A 222 -28.85 8.43 25.92
CA MET A 222 -30.16 7.84 26.23
C MET A 222 -30.52 7.98 27.71
N ALA A 223 -29.55 7.78 28.62
CA ALA A 223 -29.74 7.98 30.05
C ALA A 223 -30.07 9.45 30.37
N SER A 224 -29.36 10.42 29.77
CA SER A 224 -29.67 11.84 29.94
C SER A 224 -31.03 12.25 29.35
N ALA A 225 -31.45 11.64 28.25
CA ALA A 225 -32.76 11.90 27.64
C ALA A 225 -33.92 11.27 28.43
N GLY A 226 -33.71 10.11 29.04
CA GLY A 226 -34.69 9.44 29.89
C GLY A 226 -34.95 10.15 31.24
N ILE A 227 -33.95 10.85 31.77
CA ILE A 227 -34.08 11.63 33.02
C ILE A 227 -34.94 12.90 32.82
N GLY A 228 -35.17 13.34 31.58
CA GLY A 228 -36.00 14.51 31.27
C GLY A 228 -37.51 14.31 31.31
N ASN A 229 -38.03 13.08 31.52
CA ASN A 229 -39.45 12.76 31.33
C ASN A 229 -40.18 12.20 32.58
N THR A 230 -39.61 12.35 33.79
CA THR A 230 -40.24 11.89 35.05
C THR A 230 -40.53 13.03 36.03
N SER A 231 -41.10 14.13 35.54
CA SER A 231 -41.70 15.16 36.39
C SER A 231 -43.09 15.55 35.87
N VAL A 232 -44.09 14.71 36.17
CA VAL A 232 -45.51 15.09 36.22
C VAL A 232 -46.09 14.51 37.49
#